data_AF-A0A0D7EHP9-F1
#
_entry.id   AF-A0A0D7EHP9-F1
#
_cell.length_a   1.000
_cell.length_b   1.000
_cell.length_c   1.000
_cell.angle_alpha   90.00
_cell.angle_beta   90.00
_cell.angle_gamma   90.00
#
_symmetry.space_group_name_H-M   'P 1'
#
loop_
_entity.id
_entity.type
_entity.pdbx_description
1 polymer ?
#
loop_
_entity_poly.entity_id
_entity_poly.type
_entity_poly.pdbx_seq_one_letter_code
_entity_poly.pdbx_strand_id
1 'polypeptide(L)'
;MSDDATLFGDTPHTQLDAATRRQRGDIERACGLDFAGCNVATAVLALNEFDLAALGRGEIGHRSVTWPAEANAAMARVVADFSRRNGGAKIVAVTEAIGGEPACFIMAIHWRAK
;
A
#
# COMPACT_ATOMS: atom_id res chain seq x y z
N MET A 1 -15.92 -5.64 -17.15
CA MET A 1 -15.77 -6.24 -15.81
C MET A 1 -14.29 -6.16 -15.50
N SER A 2 -13.89 -5.13 -14.75
CA SER A 2 -12.48 -4.87 -14.44
C SER A 2 -12.21 -5.47 -13.07
N ASP A 3 -11.59 -6.64 -13.05
CA ASP A 3 -11.04 -7.26 -11.85
C ASP A 3 -9.78 -6.49 -11.44
N ASP A 4 -9.93 -5.26 -10.91
CA ASP A 4 -8.86 -4.50 -10.26
C ASP A 4 -8.60 -5.07 -8.85
N ALA A 5 -8.32 -6.37 -8.77
CA ALA A 5 -7.73 -6.97 -7.60
C ALA A 5 -6.20 -6.85 -7.73
N THR A 6 -5.70 -5.64 -7.52
CA THR A 6 -4.29 -5.43 -7.25
C THR A 6 -3.90 -6.19 -5.97
N LEU A 7 -2.77 -6.90 -6.04
CA LEU A 7 -2.28 -7.83 -5.02
C LEU A 7 -2.44 -7.26 -3.60
N PHE A 8 -3.31 -7.91 -2.83
CA PHE A 8 -3.47 -7.68 -1.39
C PHE A 8 -3.08 -8.96 -0.65
N GLY A 9 -1.87 -8.96 -0.09
CA GLY A 9 -1.30 -10.08 0.64
C GLY A 9 -1.06 -9.72 2.10
N ASP A 10 -1.60 -10.52 3.02
CA ASP A 10 -1.26 -10.45 4.44
C ASP A 10 -0.18 -11.49 4.70
N THR A 11 1.03 -11.08 5.09
CA THR A 11 2.09 -12.06 5.37
C THR A 11 2.89 -11.67 6.62
N PRO A 12 3.13 -12.60 7.55
CA PRO A 12 4.07 -12.37 8.63
C PRO A 12 5.43 -11.96 8.08
N HIS A 13 6.14 -11.06 8.77
CA HIS A 13 7.44 -10.58 8.30
C HIS A 13 8.47 -11.72 8.09
N THR A 14 8.33 -12.82 8.84
CA THR A 14 9.17 -14.03 8.73
C THR A 14 8.83 -14.93 7.55
N GLN A 15 7.66 -14.75 6.92
CA GLN A 15 7.13 -15.64 5.88
C GLN A 15 7.18 -15.03 4.47
N LEU A 16 7.80 -13.86 4.32
CA LEU A 16 7.97 -13.24 3.02
C LEU A 16 8.95 -14.07 2.17
N ASP A 17 8.49 -14.50 0.99
CA ASP A 17 9.32 -15.13 -0.03
C ASP A 17 10.26 -14.10 -0.70
N ALA A 18 11.16 -14.55 -1.58
CA ALA A 18 12.15 -13.66 -2.20
C ALA A 18 11.53 -12.53 -3.04
N ALA A 19 10.40 -12.81 -3.72
CA ALA A 19 9.67 -11.82 -4.51
C ALA A 19 9.02 -10.77 -3.60
N THR A 20 8.38 -11.21 -2.53
CA THR A 20 7.71 -10.36 -1.54
C THR A 20 8.72 -9.57 -0.70
N ARG A 21 9.94 -10.09 -0.48
CA ARG A 21 11.04 -9.33 0.15
C ARG A 21 11.59 -8.24 -0.76
N ARG A 22 11.72 -8.49 -2.06
CA ARG A 22 12.11 -7.46 -3.03
C ARG A 22 11.05 -6.37 -3.08
N GLN A 23 9.78 -6.78 -3.14
CA GLN A 23 8.64 -5.88 -3.10
C GLN A 23 8.59 -5.10 -1.79
N ARG A 24 8.83 -5.74 -0.64
CA ARG A 24 9.01 -5.05 0.65
C ARG A 24 10.17 -4.08 0.59
N GLY A 25 11.32 -4.44 0.05
CA GLY A 25 12.47 -3.53 -0.10
C GLY A 25 12.13 -2.31 -0.95
N ASP A 26 11.37 -2.48 -2.03
CA ASP A 26 10.90 -1.39 -2.88
C ASP A 26 9.88 -0.52 -2.15
N ILE A 27 8.98 -1.12 -1.36
CA ILE A 27 7.99 -0.45 -0.52
C ILE A 27 8.66 0.29 0.65
N GLU A 28 9.62 -0.31 1.33
CA GLU A 28 10.41 0.30 2.41
C GLU A 28 11.23 1.47 1.87
N ARG A 29 11.76 1.36 0.65
CA ARG A 29 12.48 2.44 -0.02
C ARG A 29 11.55 3.56 -0.46
N ALA A 30 10.34 3.24 -0.94
CA ALA A 30 9.34 4.20 -1.38
C ALA A 30 8.63 4.90 -0.22
N CYS A 31 8.29 4.16 0.84
CA CYS A 31 7.59 4.62 2.04
C CYS A 31 8.55 5.08 3.16
N GLY A 32 9.85 4.80 3.05
CA GLY A 32 10.91 5.31 3.93
C GLY A 32 10.95 4.76 5.36
N LEU A 33 10.52 3.52 5.62
CA LEU A 33 10.32 3.03 7.01
C LEU A 33 10.73 1.58 7.28
N ASP A 34 11.51 1.40 8.37
CA ASP A 34 11.87 0.15 9.01
C ASP A 34 11.15 0.04 10.38
N PHE A 35 10.03 -0.69 10.44
CA PHE A 35 9.36 -1.00 11.70
C PHE A 35 9.73 -2.40 12.18
N ALA A 36 10.83 -2.50 12.92
CA ALA A 36 11.29 -3.73 13.54
C ALA A 36 10.16 -4.44 14.31
N GLY A 37 9.96 -5.73 13.99
CA GLY A 37 8.98 -6.60 14.66
C GLY A 37 7.51 -6.39 14.26
N CYS A 38 7.21 -5.66 13.18
CA CYS A 38 5.86 -5.58 12.62
C CYS A 38 5.69 -6.54 11.43
N ASN A 39 4.50 -7.13 11.33
CA ASN A 39 4.04 -7.76 10.10
C ASN A 39 3.58 -6.68 9.12
N VAL A 40 3.56 -7.02 7.83
CA VAL A 40 3.20 -6.06 6.78
C VAL A 40 2.10 -6.69 5.92
N ALA A 41 1.04 -5.92 5.67
CA ALA A 41 0.10 -6.19 4.58
C ALA A 41 0.26 -5.08 3.55
N THR A 42 0.37 -5.46 2.28
CA THR A 42 0.61 -4.50 1.19
C THR A 42 -0.55 -4.51 0.23
N ALA A 43 -0.95 -3.33 -0.22
CA ALA A 43 -1.87 -3.15 -1.33
C ALA A 43 -1.23 -2.26 -2.36
N VAL A 44 -1.23 -2.71 -3.60
CA VAL A 44 -0.96 -1.85 -4.75
C VAL A 44 -2.30 -1.36 -5.27
N LEU A 45 -2.40 -0.17 -5.83
CA LEU A 45 -3.61 0.32 -6.50
C LEU A 45 -3.17 0.99 -7.80
N ALA A 46 -3.73 0.54 -8.92
CA ALA A 46 -3.39 1.11 -10.21
C ALA A 46 -3.84 2.57 -10.29
N LEU A 47 -3.01 3.41 -10.90
CA LEU A 47 -3.38 4.76 -11.26
C LEU A 47 -4.10 4.74 -12.60
N ASN A 48 -5.16 5.53 -12.74
CA ASN A 48 -5.73 5.77 -14.06
C ASN A 48 -4.83 6.70 -14.88
N GLU A 49 -5.06 6.79 -16.19
CA GLU A 49 -4.24 7.60 -17.11
C GLU A 49 -4.23 9.09 -16.77
N PHE A 50 -5.31 9.63 -16.20
CA PHE A 50 -5.39 11.03 -15.79
C PHE A 50 -4.49 11.30 -14.58
N ASP A 51 -4.49 10.42 -13.59
CA ASP A 51 -3.65 10.52 -12.40
C ASP A 51 -2.17 10.33 -12.75
N LEU A 52 -1.88 9.41 -13.68
CA LEU A 52 -0.53 9.24 -14.23
C LEU A 52 -0.03 10.50 -14.94
N ALA A 53 -0.88 11.15 -15.74
CA ALA A 53 -0.52 12.40 -16.40
C ALA A 53 -0.31 13.56 -15.40
N ALA A 54 -1.10 13.61 -14.32
CA ALA A 54 -0.97 14.59 -13.25
C ALA A 54 0.34 14.42 -12.45
N LEU A 55 0.80 13.19 -12.23
CA LEU A 55 2.12 12.92 -11.63
C LEU A 55 3.27 13.46 -12.48
N GLY A 56 3.20 13.31 -13.80
CA GLY A 56 4.18 13.89 -14.73
C GLY A 56 4.24 15.43 -14.71
N ARG A 57 3.22 16.08 -14.14
CA ARG A 57 3.15 17.54 -13.93
C ARG A 57 3.44 17.96 -12.49
N GLY A 58 3.70 17.01 -11.59
CA GLY A 58 3.94 17.28 -10.17
C GLY A 58 2.70 17.70 -9.38
N GLU A 59 1.49 17.45 -9.92
CA GLU A 59 0.23 17.92 -9.33
C GLU A 59 -0.28 16.99 -8.21
N ILE A 60 0.05 15.70 -8.26
CA ILE A 60 -0.24 14.74 -7.17
C ILE A 60 0.99 14.61 -6.28
N GLY A 61 0.87 15.02 -5.02
CA GLY A 61 1.95 14.88 -4.04
C GLY A 61 2.10 13.44 -3.53
N HIS A 62 3.25 13.11 -2.94
CA HIS A 62 3.51 11.78 -2.37
C HIS A 62 2.71 11.44 -1.09
N ARG A 63 1.80 12.32 -0.65
CA ARG A 63 0.95 12.11 0.54
C ARG A 63 -0.52 11.98 0.13
N SER A 64 -1.26 11.04 0.71
CA SER A 64 -2.71 10.81 0.47
C SER A 64 -3.59 12.05 0.51
N VAL A 65 -3.25 13.04 1.34
CA VAL A 65 -4.00 14.30 1.46
C VAL A 65 -4.05 15.11 0.16
N THR A 66 -3.15 14.84 -0.79
CA THR A 66 -3.11 15.46 -2.12
C THR A 66 -3.64 14.54 -3.23
N TRP A 67 -4.14 13.35 -2.88
CA TRP A 67 -4.59 12.35 -3.84
C TRP A 67 -6.06 12.53 -4.22
N PRO A 68 -6.47 12.04 -5.41
CA PRO A 68 -7.87 12.00 -5.82
C PRO A 68 -8.78 11.33 -4.78
N ALA A 69 -10.03 11.77 -4.71
CA ALA A 69 -11.00 11.26 -3.75
C ALA A 69 -11.26 9.76 -3.93
N GLU A 70 -11.26 9.25 -5.16
CA GLU A 70 -11.43 7.82 -5.44
C GLU A 70 -10.28 6.99 -4.87
N ALA A 71 -9.03 7.46 -5.01
CA ALA A 71 -7.85 6.79 -4.48
C ALA A 71 -7.90 6.70 -2.94
N ASN A 72 -8.25 7.81 -2.29
CA ASN A 72 -8.45 7.86 -0.84
C ASN A 72 -9.57 6.91 -0.38
N ALA A 73 -10.69 6.86 -1.11
CA ALA A 73 -11.78 5.95 -0.81
C ALA A 73 -11.39 4.47 -1.00
N ALA A 74 -10.58 4.15 -2.01
CA ALA A 74 -10.07 2.81 -2.24
C ALA A 74 -9.14 2.36 -1.10
N MET A 75 -8.21 3.21 -0.67
CA MET A 75 -7.33 2.91 0.48
C MET A 75 -8.12 2.70 1.77
N ALA A 76 -9.11 3.55 2.04
CA ALA A 76 -9.97 3.39 3.22
C ALA A 76 -10.69 2.03 3.22
N ARG A 77 -11.15 1.57 2.06
CA ARG A 77 -11.75 0.23 1.91
C ARG A 77 -10.74 -0.87 2.21
N VAL A 78 -9.51 -0.77 1.71
CA VAL A 78 -8.45 -1.76 1.98
C VAL A 78 -8.13 -1.85 3.48
N VAL A 79 -8.01 -0.72 4.18
CA VAL A 79 -7.77 -0.71 5.64
C VAL A 79 -8.95 -1.30 6.41
N ALA A 80 -10.19 -0.99 5.99
CA ALA A 80 -11.39 -1.57 6.58
C ALA A 80 -11.45 -3.08 6.37
N ASP A 81 -11.12 -3.55 5.16
CA ASP A 81 -11.09 -4.98 4.83
C ASP A 81 -9.98 -5.72 5.57
N PHE A 82 -8.80 -5.12 5.72
CA PHE A 82 -7.74 -5.64 6.58
C PHE A 82 -8.25 -5.84 8.01
N SER A 83 -8.83 -4.79 8.59
CA SER A 83 -9.31 -4.80 9.98
C SER A 83 -10.41 -5.83 10.21
N ARG A 84 -11.29 -6.00 9.22
CA ARG A 84 -12.37 -7.00 9.23
C ARG A 84 -11.83 -8.44 9.20
N ARG A 85 -10.88 -8.72 8.31
CA ARG A 85 -10.28 -10.06 8.17
C ARG A 85 -9.34 -10.40 9.33
N ASN A 86 -8.72 -9.39 9.95
CA ASN A 86 -7.74 -9.53 11.01
C ASN A 86 -8.24 -8.88 12.32
N GLY A 87 -9.42 -9.28 12.80
CA GLY A 87 -10.12 -8.67 13.95
C GLY A 87 -9.38 -8.68 15.31
N GLY A 88 -8.18 -9.26 15.39
CA GLY A 88 -7.28 -9.20 16.54
C GLY A 88 -6.01 -8.38 16.30
N ALA A 89 -5.72 -7.95 15.07
CA ALA A 89 -4.47 -7.24 14.77
C ALA A 89 -4.47 -5.83 15.36
N LYS A 90 -3.31 -5.40 15.87
CA LYS A 90 -3.03 -3.99 16.18
C LYS A 90 -2.32 -3.36 15.00
N ILE A 91 -2.99 -2.44 14.30
CA ILE A 91 -2.34 -1.58 13.30
C ILE A 91 -1.41 -0.60 14.04
N VAL A 92 -0.14 -0.58 13.63
CA VAL A 92 0.92 0.26 14.19
C VAL A 92 1.12 1.51 13.33
N ALA A 93 1.09 1.35 12.01
CA ALA A 93 1.23 2.43 11.05
C ALA A 93 0.59 2.05 9.71
N VAL A 94 0.16 3.06 8.95
CA VAL A 94 -0.15 2.94 7.52
C VAL A 94 0.76 3.90 6.80
N THR A 95 1.48 3.39 5.80
CA THR A 95 2.45 4.14 5.01
C THR A 95 2.08 4.06 3.55
N GLU A 96 2.26 5.16 2.83
CA GLU A 96 1.80 5.33 1.46
C GLU A 96 2.94 5.89 0.61
N ALA A 97 3.02 5.43 -0.64
CA ALA A 97 3.96 5.92 -1.63
C ALA A 97 3.38 5.79 -3.05
N ILE A 98 4.08 6.38 -4.00
CA ILE A 98 3.88 6.17 -5.43
C ILE A 98 5.13 5.49 -5.97
N GLY A 99 4.97 4.40 -6.71
CA GLY A 99 6.09 3.65 -7.29
C GLY A 99 5.65 2.64 -8.34
N GLY A 100 6.59 1.90 -8.92
CA GLY A 100 6.31 0.90 -9.97
C GLY A 100 6.23 1.45 -11.40
N GLU A 101 6.20 0.53 -12.38
CA GLU A 101 5.95 0.83 -13.80
C GLU A 101 4.86 -0.12 -14.34
N PRO A 102 3.69 0.41 -14.82
CA PRO A 102 3.27 1.81 -14.74
C PRO A 102 3.13 2.27 -13.28
N ALA A 103 3.22 3.58 -13.03
CA ALA A 103 3.17 4.10 -11.67
C ALA A 103 1.86 3.68 -10.99
N CYS A 104 1.96 3.32 -9.73
CA CYS A 104 0.85 2.85 -8.91
C CYS A 104 0.94 3.45 -7.51
N PHE A 105 -0.21 3.54 -6.84
CA PHE A 105 -0.22 3.79 -5.41
C PHE A 105 0.16 2.53 -4.66
N ILE A 106 1.01 2.69 -3.67
CA ILE A 106 1.51 1.61 -2.84
C ILE A 106 1.13 1.96 -1.41
N MET A 107 0.39 1.08 -0.76
CA MET A 107 0.06 1.19 0.66
C MET A 107 0.62 -0.02 1.41
N ALA A 108 1.22 0.25 2.56
CA ALA A 108 1.63 -0.77 3.51
C ALA A 108 0.98 -0.53 4.87
N ILE A 109 0.31 -1.56 5.38
CA ILE A 109 -0.28 -1.62 6.71
C ILE A 109 0.68 -2.40 7.59
N HIS A 110 1.29 -1.73 8.55
CA HIS A 110 2.16 -2.33 9.55
C HIS A 110 1.32 -2.75 10.74
N TRP A 111 1.39 -4.02 11.11
CA TRP A 111 0.52 -4.58 12.14
C TRP A 111 1.24 -5.59 13.03
N ARG A 112 0.68 -5.83 14.21
CA ARG A 112 1.11 -6.90 15.12
C ARG A 112 -0.08 -7.80 15.42
N ALA A 113 0.14 -9.11 15.43
CA ALA A 113 -0.83 -10.02 16.02
C ALA A 113 -0.99 -9.66 17.51
N LYS A 114 -2.20 -9.76 18.04
CA LYS A 114 -2.43 -9.69 19.49
C LYS A 114 -2.06 -10.99 20.15
#